data_AF-A0A1V5R157-F1
#
_entry.id   AF-A0A1V5R157-F1
#
_cell.length_a   1.000
_cell.length_b   1.000
_cell.length_c   1.000
_cell.angle_alpha   90.00
_cell.angle_beta   90.00
_cell.angle_gamma   90.00
#
_symmetry.space_group_name_H-M   'P 1'
#
loop_
_entity.id
_entity.type
_entity.pdbx_description
1 polymer ?
#
loop_
_entity_poly.entity_id
_entity_poly.type
_entity_poly.pdbx_seq_one_letter_code
_entity_poly.pdbx_strand_id
1 'polypeptide(L)'
;MPLFAPSQAQKFTPKEIKFSQLYKTGTGGGKPGYSVMSRAKEALAKAGYDEKKISQMITGDAKISVSQMKEVASLMNKAGVYGFQKSPSYLVQQFLTKERVKAQNIARIRREHIAEASQEDLGSYGTTSLNPQGRSSNAGKSLTEPKRSPIR
;
A
#
# COMPACT_ATOMS: atom_id res chain seq x y z
N MET A 1 -14.06 -12.40 27.63
CA MET A 1 -12.73 -12.14 27.04
C MET A 1 -12.66 -12.86 25.69
N PRO A 2 -12.27 -12.21 24.57
CA PRO A 2 -12.18 -12.91 23.29
C PRO A 2 -10.97 -13.85 23.30
N LEU A 3 -11.21 -15.14 23.05
CA LEU A 3 -10.30 -16.26 23.37
C LEU A 3 -9.08 -16.42 22.45
N PHE A 4 -8.95 -15.65 21.37
CA PHE A 4 -7.81 -15.78 20.46
C PHE A 4 -7.42 -14.41 19.91
N ALA A 5 -6.32 -13.84 20.42
CA ALA A 5 -5.68 -12.72 19.75
C ALA A 5 -5.32 -13.18 18.32
N PRO A 6 -5.67 -12.43 17.26
CA PRO A 6 -5.32 -12.83 15.90
C PRO A 6 -3.82 -13.03 15.83
N SER A 7 -3.38 -14.17 15.30
CA SER A 7 -1.97 -14.47 15.13
C SER A 7 -1.30 -13.28 14.42
N GLN A 8 -0.07 -12.94 14.80
CA GLN A 8 0.61 -11.77 14.21
C GLN A 8 0.64 -11.83 12.67
N ALA A 9 0.56 -13.03 12.10
CA ALA A 9 0.38 -13.30 10.68
C ALA A 9 -0.89 -12.68 10.06
N GLN A 10 -2.05 -12.79 10.74
CA GLN A 10 -3.33 -12.25 10.26
C GLN A 10 -3.35 -10.72 10.27
N LYS A 11 -2.62 -10.06 11.18
CA LYS A 11 -2.57 -8.60 11.26
C LYS A 11 -1.99 -7.95 10.00
N PHE A 12 -1.07 -8.63 9.33
CA PHE A 12 -0.36 -8.11 8.15
C PHE A 12 -0.90 -8.64 6.83
N THR A 13 -1.93 -9.49 6.86
CA THR A 13 -2.50 -10.05 5.62
C THR A 13 -3.53 -9.07 5.03
N PRO A 14 -3.36 -8.62 3.78
CA PRO A 14 -4.34 -7.73 3.14
C PRO A 14 -5.71 -8.39 3.01
N LYS A 15 -6.77 -7.63 3.27
CA LYS A 15 -8.18 -8.06 3.05
C LYS A 15 -8.74 -7.65 1.70
N GLU A 16 -8.06 -6.72 1.04
CA GLU A 16 -8.46 -6.17 -0.24
C GLU A 16 -7.26 -6.13 -1.20
N ILE A 17 -7.55 -6.30 -2.49
CA ILE A 17 -6.57 -6.36 -3.57
C ILE A 17 -7.10 -5.51 -4.72
N LYS A 18 -6.22 -4.79 -5.42
CA LYS A 18 -6.55 -4.11 -6.67
C LYS A 18 -6.24 -4.99 -7.89
N PHE A 19 -7.00 -4.84 -8.97
CA PHE A 19 -6.79 -5.62 -10.19
C PHE A 19 -5.36 -5.47 -10.73
N SER A 20 -4.84 -4.23 -10.76
CA SER A 20 -3.48 -3.95 -11.25
C SER A 20 -2.38 -4.61 -10.40
N GLN A 21 -2.59 -4.71 -9.09
CA GLN A 21 -1.65 -5.34 -8.17
C GLN A 21 -1.60 -6.86 -8.37
N LEU A 22 -2.77 -7.46 -8.60
CA LEU A 22 -2.84 -8.88 -8.88
C LEU A 22 -2.21 -9.19 -10.25
N TYR A 23 -2.51 -8.38 -11.27
CA TYR A 23 -1.87 -8.48 -12.58
C TYR A 23 -0.33 -8.42 -12.48
N LYS A 24 0.21 -7.43 -11.75
CA LYS A 24 1.66 -7.32 -11.48
C LYS A 24 2.26 -8.57 -10.86
N THR A 25 1.50 -9.24 -10.00
CA THR A 25 1.95 -10.49 -9.36
C THR A 25 2.06 -11.62 -10.37
N GLY A 26 1.10 -11.72 -11.29
CA GLY A 26 1.09 -12.73 -12.33
C GLY A 26 2.14 -12.52 -13.43
N THR A 27 2.43 -11.26 -13.78
CA THR A 27 3.40 -10.92 -14.84
C THR A 27 4.82 -10.68 -14.34
N GLY A 28 5.04 -10.57 -13.03
CA GLY A 28 6.36 -10.25 -12.46
C GLY A 28 6.72 -8.76 -12.53
N GLY A 29 5.82 -7.90 -13.00
CA GLY A 29 6.04 -6.47 -13.19
C GLY A 29 5.19 -5.92 -14.33
N GLY A 30 4.91 -4.61 -14.33
CA GLY A 30 4.17 -3.93 -15.40
C GLY A 30 2.74 -3.51 -15.05
N LYS A 31 2.11 -2.75 -15.94
CA LYS A 31 0.69 -2.36 -15.84
C LYS A 31 -0.09 -3.10 -16.92
N PRO A 32 -1.36 -3.47 -16.68
CA PRO A 32 -2.18 -4.08 -17.71
C PRO A 32 -2.35 -3.09 -18.86
N GLY A 33 -1.94 -3.51 -20.06
CA GLY A 33 -2.15 -2.74 -21.30
C GLY A 33 -3.61 -2.74 -21.74
N TYR A 34 -3.92 -1.94 -22.74
CA TYR A 34 -5.29 -1.80 -23.27
C TYR A 34 -5.92 -3.14 -23.68
N SER A 35 -5.17 -4.01 -24.37
CA SER A 35 -5.65 -5.32 -24.81
C SER A 35 -6.03 -6.24 -23.66
N VAL A 36 -5.25 -6.22 -22.58
CA VAL A 36 -5.55 -6.96 -21.34
C VAL A 36 -6.79 -6.40 -20.67
N MET A 37 -6.90 -5.07 -20.57
CA MET A 37 -8.06 -4.41 -19.98
C MET A 37 -9.34 -4.70 -20.79
N SER A 38 -9.30 -4.64 -22.11
CA SER A 38 -10.44 -4.95 -22.99
C SER A 38 -10.89 -6.39 -22.79
N ARG A 39 -9.98 -7.37 -22.86
CA ARG A 39 -10.33 -8.78 -22.61
C ARG A 39 -10.87 -9.02 -21.20
N ALA A 40 -10.32 -8.33 -20.19
CA ALA A 40 -10.81 -8.42 -18.83
C ALA A 40 -12.23 -7.86 -18.69
N LYS A 41 -12.52 -6.72 -19.33
CA LYS A 41 -13.87 -6.13 -19.37
C LYS A 41 -14.87 -7.08 -20.04
N GLU A 42 -14.50 -7.64 -21.20
CA GLU A 42 -15.34 -8.60 -21.92
C GLU A 42 -15.62 -9.87 -21.11
N ALA A 43 -14.59 -10.42 -20.45
CA ALA A 43 -14.74 -11.62 -19.63
C ALA A 43 -15.66 -11.38 -18.43
N LEU A 44 -15.60 -10.20 -17.80
CA LEU A 44 -16.50 -9.83 -16.71
C LEU A 44 -17.92 -9.53 -17.19
N ALA A 45 -18.08 -8.88 -18.34
CA ALA A 45 -19.38 -8.62 -18.95
C ALA A 45 -20.10 -9.94 -19.29
N LYS A 46 -19.36 -10.90 -19.87
CA LYS A 46 -19.88 -12.26 -20.13
C LYS A 46 -20.28 -13.01 -18.85
N ALA A 47 -19.67 -12.68 -17.72
CA ALA A 47 -20.03 -13.23 -16.42
C ALA A 47 -21.18 -12.48 -15.72
N GLY A 48 -21.80 -11.48 -16.39
CA GLY A 48 -22.96 -10.76 -15.88
C GLY A 48 -22.65 -9.60 -14.94
N TYR A 49 -21.41 -9.10 -14.91
CA TYR A 49 -21.07 -7.93 -14.10
C TYR A 49 -21.57 -6.63 -14.74
N ASP A 50 -22.08 -5.71 -13.92
CA ASP A 50 -22.47 -4.37 -14.37
C ASP A 50 -21.29 -3.57 -14.92
N GLU A 51 -21.52 -2.83 -16.00
CA GLU A 51 -20.49 -2.03 -16.66
C GLU A 51 -19.84 -0.99 -15.72
N LYS A 52 -20.62 -0.39 -14.81
CA LYS A 52 -20.10 0.52 -13.78
C LYS A 52 -19.11 -0.20 -12.86
N LYS A 53 -19.46 -1.40 -12.41
CA LYS A 53 -18.63 -2.22 -11.52
C LYS A 53 -17.37 -2.71 -12.24
N ILE A 54 -17.50 -3.15 -13.49
CA ILE A 54 -16.36 -3.51 -14.35
C ILE A 54 -15.41 -2.32 -14.50
N SER A 55 -15.94 -1.13 -14.80
CA SER A 55 -15.14 0.08 -14.96
C SER A 55 -14.41 0.46 -13.68
N GLN A 56 -15.06 0.36 -12.52
CA GLN A 56 -14.42 0.59 -11.22
C GLN A 56 -13.32 -0.43 -10.91
N MET A 57 -13.56 -1.73 -11.16
CA MET A 57 -12.58 -2.78 -10.84
C MET A 57 -11.37 -2.76 -11.78
N ILE A 58 -11.60 -2.63 -13.09
CA ILE A 58 -10.55 -2.77 -14.11
C ILE A 58 -9.89 -1.43 -14.43
N THR A 59 -10.69 -0.38 -14.68
CA THR A 59 -10.16 0.94 -15.10
C THR A 59 -9.85 1.82 -13.91
N GLY A 60 -10.77 1.89 -12.93
CA GLY A 60 -10.62 2.65 -11.71
C GLY A 60 -9.68 2.01 -10.69
N ASP A 61 -9.25 0.77 -10.94
CA ASP A 61 -8.35 -0.01 -10.07
C ASP A 61 -8.77 0.02 -8.60
N ALA A 62 -10.08 -0.13 -8.38
CA ALA A 62 -10.70 -0.13 -7.07
C ALA A 62 -10.18 -1.29 -6.21
N LYS A 63 -10.15 -1.07 -4.90
CA LYS A 63 -9.88 -2.14 -3.95
C LYS A 63 -11.09 -3.06 -3.89
N ILE A 64 -10.87 -4.35 -4.10
CA ILE A 64 -11.93 -5.37 -3.96
C ILE A 64 -11.50 -6.44 -2.97
N SER A 65 -12.48 -7.07 -2.33
CA SER A 65 -12.18 -8.11 -1.34
C SER A 65 -11.40 -9.28 -1.94
N VAL A 66 -10.56 -9.94 -1.14
CA VAL A 66 -9.79 -11.13 -1.57
C VAL A 66 -10.71 -12.21 -2.15
N SER A 67 -11.90 -12.40 -1.59
CA SER A 67 -12.88 -13.39 -2.08
C SER A 67 -13.34 -13.06 -3.49
N GLN A 68 -13.81 -11.83 -3.71
CA GLN A 68 -14.24 -11.39 -5.04
C GLN A 68 -13.08 -11.38 -6.04
N MET A 69 -11.87 -11.05 -5.60
CA MET A 69 -10.70 -11.08 -6.46
C MET A 69 -10.35 -12.49 -6.94
N LYS A 70 -10.57 -13.54 -6.11
CA LYS A 70 -10.39 -14.93 -6.55
C LYS A 70 -11.39 -15.30 -7.65
N GLU A 71 -12.64 -14.85 -7.54
CA GLU A 71 -13.65 -15.05 -8.57
C GLU A 71 -13.27 -14.33 -9.86
N VAL A 72 -12.89 -13.06 -9.78
CA VAL A 72 -12.41 -12.27 -10.92
C VAL A 72 -11.21 -12.96 -11.57
N ALA A 73 -10.22 -13.38 -10.79
CA ALA A 73 -9.04 -14.08 -11.30
C ALA A 73 -9.40 -15.43 -11.97
N SER A 74 -10.41 -16.14 -11.47
CA SER A 74 -10.95 -17.35 -12.10
C SER A 74 -11.57 -17.06 -13.46
N LEU A 75 -12.36 -15.99 -13.57
CA LEU A 75 -12.92 -15.53 -14.84
C LEU A 75 -11.82 -15.13 -15.84
N MET A 76 -10.80 -14.41 -15.36
CA MET A 76 -9.66 -14.01 -16.19
C MET A 76 -8.84 -15.22 -16.67
N ASN A 77 -8.64 -16.21 -15.81
CA ASN A 77 -7.95 -17.45 -16.15
C ASN A 77 -8.69 -18.24 -17.23
N LYS A 78 -10.01 -18.42 -17.07
CA LYS A 78 -10.88 -19.08 -18.07
C LYS A 78 -10.88 -18.34 -19.41
N ALA A 79 -10.83 -17.01 -19.38
CA ALA A 79 -10.76 -16.17 -20.58
C ALA A 79 -9.35 -16.08 -21.20
N GLY A 80 -8.35 -16.75 -20.62
CA GLY A 80 -6.97 -16.73 -21.14
C GLY A 80 -6.32 -15.36 -21.10
N VAL A 81 -6.70 -14.50 -20.14
CA VAL A 81 -6.14 -13.16 -20.00
C VAL A 81 -4.69 -13.25 -19.56
N TYR A 82 -3.81 -12.55 -20.28
CA TYR A 82 -2.39 -12.50 -19.95
C TYR A 82 -2.17 -11.96 -18.53
N GLY A 83 -1.28 -12.57 -17.76
CA GLY A 83 -1.06 -12.27 -16.34
C GLY A 83 -1.98 -13.05 -15.39
N PHE A 84 -2.95 -13.81 -15.90
CA PHE A 84 -3.87 -14.63 -15.10
C PHE A 84 -3.85 -16.11 -15.49
N GLN A 85 -2.81 -16.58 -16.20
CA GLN A 85 -2.73 -17.96 -16.68
C GLN A 85 -2.48 -18.98 -15.57
N LYS A 86 -1.89 -18.55 -14.44
CA LYS A 86 -1.68 -19.40 -13.27
C LYS A 86 -2.98 -19.62 -12.52
N SER A 87 -3.01 -20.66 -11.68
CA SER A 87 -4.14 -20.92 -10.77
C SER A 87 -4.52 -19.67 -9.97
N PRO A 88 -5.81 -19.25 -9.97
CA PRO A 88 -6.28 -18.07 -9.24
C PRO A 88 -5.89 -18.09 -7.75
N SER A 89 -6.03 -19.25 -7.11
CA SER A 89 -5.68 -19.44 -5.70
C SER A 89 -4.20 -19.20 -5.45
N TYR A 90 -3.33 -19.75 -6.31
CA TYR A 90 -1.89 -19.56 -6.23
C TYR A 90 -1.52 -18.09 -6.38
N LEU A 91 -2.08 -17.42 -7.38
CA LEU A 91 -1.75 -16.04 -7.73
C LEU A 91 -2.16 -15.06 -6.61
N VAL A 92 -3.36 -15.23 -6.05
CA VAL A 92 -3.83 -14.47 -4.89
C VAL A 92 -2.96 -14.75 -3.66
N GLN A 93 -2.65 -16.02 -3.37
CA GLN A 93 -1.81 -16.37 -2.22
C GLN A 93 -0.40 -15.80 -2.35
N GLN A 94 0.18 -15.81 -3.56
CA GLN A 94 1.48 -15.22 -3.83
C GLN A 94 1.48 -13.71 -3.56
N PHE A 95 0.42 -13.00 -3.94
CA PHE A 95 0.26 -11.59 -3.63
C PHE A 95 0.18 -11.37 -2.11
N LEU A 96 -0.69 -12.11 -1.42
CA LEU A 96 -0.89 -11.98 0.03
C LEU A 96 0.40 -12.23 0.81
N THR A 97 1.18 -13.24 0.43
CA THR A 97 2.47 -13.53 1.06
C THR A 97 3.46 -12.40 0.85
N LYS A 98 3.57 -11.86 -0.37
CA LYS A 98 4.48 -10.74 -0.66
C LYS A 98 4.15 -9.50 0.18
N GLU A 99 2.88 -9.11 0.24
CA GLU A 99 2.47 -7.95 1.02
C GLU A 99 2.64 -8.18 2.53
N ARG A 100 2.36 -9.41 3.01
CA ARG A 100 2.61 -9.77 4.41
C ARG A 100 4.09 -9.63 4.77
N VAL A 101 5.01 -10.18 3.96
CA VAL A 101 6.45 -10.09 4.22
C VAL A 101 6.91 -8.63 4.20
N LYS A 102 6.42 -7.84 3.25
CA LYS A 102 6.72 -6.40 3.18
C LYS A 102 6.29 -5.67 4.45
N ALA A 103 5.07 -5.91 4.91
CA ALA A 103 4.54 -5.26 6.11
C ALA A 103 5.30 -5.70 7.37
N GLN A 104 5.68 -6.98 7.47
CA GLN A 104 6.52 -7.50 8.55
C GLN A 104 7.90 -6.84 8.58
N ASN A 105 8.54 -6.69 7.41
CA ASN A 105 9.85 -6.03 7.31
C ASN A 105 9.78 -4.56 7.74
N ILE A 106 8.75 -3.83 7.31
CA ILE A 106 8.53 -2.43 7.73
C ILE A 106 8.32 -2.36 9.25
N ALA A 107 7.53 -3.27 9.82
CA ALA A 107 7.31 -3.32 11.26
C ALA A 107 8.61 -3.64 12.04
N ARG A 108 9.48 -4.49 11.49
CA ARG A 108 10.79 -4.79 12.08
C ARG A 108 11.69 -3.55 12.07
N ILE A 109 11.85 -2.89 10.92
CA ILE A 109 12.67 -1.67 10.78
C ILE A 109 12.17 -0.58 11.73
N ARG A 110 10.86 -0.40 11.86
CA ARG A 110 10.30 0.58 12.82
C ARG A 110 10.66 0.26 14.27
N ARG A 111 10.72 -1.01 14.66
CA ARG A 111 11.15 -1.40 16.02
C ARG A 111 12.64 -1.16 16.22
N GLU A 112 13.46 -1.44 15.21
CA GLU A 112 14.91 -1.15 15.23
C GLU A 112 15.14 0.36 15.43
N HIS A 113 14.47 1.22 14.64
CA HIS A 113 14.59 2.67 14.81
C HIS A 113 14.11 3.18 16.18
N ILE A 114 13.04 2.59 16.75
CA ILE A 114 12.58 2.95 18.10
C ILE A 114 13.62 2.53 19.16
N ALA A 115 14.24 1.36 18.99
CA ALA A 115 15.28 0.89 19.89
C ALA A 115 16.53 1.77 19.81
N GLU A 116 16.97 2.15 18.60
CA GLU A 116 18.07 3.10 18.39
C GLU A 116 17.77 4.45 19.04
N ALA A 117 16.59 5.03 18.79
CA ALA A 117 16.18 6.29 19.43
C ALA A 117 16.16 6.18 20.96
N SER A 118 15.72 5.04 21.52
CA SER A 118 15.73 4.84 22.97
C SER A 118 17.14 4.67 23.56
N GLN A 119 18.09 4.15 22.78
CA GLN A 119 19.50 4.05 23.18
C GLN A 119 20.23 5.39 23.07
N GLU A 120 19.92 6.20 22.05
CA GLU A 120 20.42 7.57 21.92
C GLU A 120 19.90 8.45 23.08
N ASP A 121 18.62 8.33 23.45
CA ASP A 121 18.03 9.09 24.56
C ASP A 121 18.66 8.68 25.91
N LEU A 122 18.97 7.39 26.12
CA LEU A 122 19.72 6.91 27.29
C LEU A 122 21.22 7.31 27.26
N GLY A 123 21.84 7.37 26.09
CA GLY A 123 23.22 7.81 25.89
C GLY A 123 23.42 9.33 26.02
N SER A 124 22.36 10.11 25.82
CA SER A 124 22.39 11.58 25.91
C SER A 124 22.35 12.13 27.34
N TYR A 125 22.17 11.29 28.37
CA TYR A 125 22.26 11.71 29.78
C TYR A 125 23.68 11.66 30.37
N GLY A 126 24.71 11.45 29.54
CA GLY A 126 26.10 11.27 30.00
C GLY A 126 27.10 12.39 29.70
N THR A 127 26.79 13.42 28.89
CA THR A 127 27.81 14.43 28.51
C THR A 127 27.31 15.88 28.39
N THR A 128 26.37 16.31 29.24
CA THR A 128 26.12 17.76 29.41
C THR A 128 26.58 18.22 30.79
N SER A 129 27.91 18.24 30.95
CA SER A 129 28.58 19.05 31.97
C SER A 129 28.31 20.54 31.67
N LEU A 130 27.64 21.21 32.61
CA LEU A 130 27.73 22.64 32.95
C LEU A 130 28.06 23.63 31.82
N ASN A 131 27.04 24.26 31.24
CA ASN A 131 27.06 25.72 31.05
C ASN A 131 25.64 26.30 30.81
N PRO A 132 25.02 27.02 31.77
CA PRO A 132 23.76 27.70 31.54
C PRO A 132 24.05 29.15 31.13
N GLN A 133 24.52 29.40 29.91
CA GLN A 133 24.45 30.73 29.29
C GLN A 133 24.86 30.70 27.83
N GLY A 134 23.89 30.94 26.96
CA GLY A 134 24.11 31.05 25.52
C GLY A 134 22.84 31.45 24.82
N ARG A 135 22.40 32.71 25.01
CA ARG A 135 21.49 33.36 24.07
C ARG A 135 22.10 33.22 22.68
N SER A 136 21.42 32.50 21.79
CA SER A 136 21.80 32.43 20.37
C SER A 136 21.58 33.79 19.72
N SER A 137 22.66 34.41 19.25
CA SER A 137 22.68 35.74 18.62
C SER A 137 22.37 35.72 17.11
N ASN A 138 21.67 34.71 16.60
CA ASN A 138 21.40 34.57 15.16
C ASN A 138 19.90 34.47 14.82
N ALA A 139 19.05 35.24 15.49
CA ALA A 139 17.75 35.63 14.93
C ALA A 139 17.95 36.72 13.87
N GLY A 140 18.50 36.32 12.72
CA GLY A 140 18.79 37.19 11.59
C GLY A 140 18.03 36.77 10.34
N LYS A 141 17.01 37.57 10.01
CA LYS A 141 16.45 37.86 8.67
C LYS A 141 15.48 36.85 8.03
N SER A 142 14.19 37.21 8.08
CA SER A 142 13.26 37.06 6.96
C SER A 142 12.55 38.41 6.77
N LEU A 143 12.90 39.15 5.72
CA LEU A 143 12.26 39.18 4.41
C LEU A 143 10.93 39.94 4.42
N THR A 144 11.07 41.21 4.05
CA THR A 144 10.10 42.11 3.44
C THR A 144 9.18 41.39 2.45
N GLU A 145 7.87 41.61 2.54
CA GLU A 145 6.92 41.43 1.43
C GLU A 145 5.66 42.32 1.62
N PRO A 146 4.87 42.58 0.55
CA PRO A 146 4.42 43.93 0.21
C PRO A 146 2.91 44.17 0.30
N LYS A 147 2.55 45.47 0.18
CA LYS A 147 1.26 46.09 -0.22
C LYS A 147 0.03 45.18 -0.40
N ARG A 148 -1.07 45.52 0.28
CA ARG A 148 -2.43 45.57 -0.30
C ARG A 148 -3.35 46.51 0.49
N SER A 149 -3.87 47.52 -0.20
CA SER A 149 -4.81 48.54 0.26
C SER A 149 -6.20 47.96 0.58
N PRO A 150 -7.01 48.59 1.44
CA PRO A 150 -8.45 48.37 1.44
C PRO A 150 -9.15 49.32 0.46
N ILE A 151 -10.05 48.75 -0.34
CA ILE A 151 -11.07 49.46 -1.13
C ILE A 151 -12.20 49.85 -0.18
N ARG A 152 -12.44 51.15 0.01
CA ARG A 152 -13.75 51.79 -0.15
C ARG A 152 -13.62 53.30 -0.10
#